data_AF-A0A0N4TEC8-F1
#
_entry.id   AF-A0A0N4TEC8-F1
#
_cell.length_a   1.000
_cell.length_b   1.000
_cell.length_c   1.000
_cell.angle_alpha   90.00
_cell.angle_beta   90.00
_cell.angle_gamma   90.00
#
_symmetry.space_group_name_H-M   'P 1'
#
loop_
_entity.id
_entity.type
_entity.pdbx_description
1 polymer ?
#
loop_
_entity_poly.entity_id
_entity_poly.type
_entity_poly.pdbx_seq_one_letter_code
_entity_poly.pdbx_strand_id
1 'polypeptide(L)'
;MGYPFTLPLFRWLAGCNVACYVHYPVISREMIKLVESSEPSYNNAQWIAKNRFFTYCKLVYYRIFAIFYSLSGICSKVIMVNGTWTRDHIVALWGVDDRTYLVYPPCNVDNLLRINSKAEKLLREERRVQMLSIGQIRPEKDHRLQICFLAELKKRLLKENLNYK
;
A
#
# COMPACT_ATOMS: atom_id res chain seq x y z
N MET A 1 -0.71 -14.94 1.63
CA MET A 1 -0.66 -14.63 0.18
C MET A 1 -2.03 -14.85 -0.39
N GLY A 2 -2.50 -13.97 -1.29
CA GLY A 2 -3.77 -14.16 -2.00
C GLY A 2 -3.57 -14.94 -3.29
N TYR A 3 -4.56 -15.76 -3.68
CA TYR A 3 -4.54 -16.56 -4.91
C TYR A 3 -5.71 -16.17 -5.81
N PRO A 4 -5.68 -14.99 -6.46
CA PRO A 4 -6.85 -14.47 -7.17
C PRO A 4 -7.30 -15.36 -8.33
N PHE A 5 -6.35 -16.02 -9.01
CA PHE A 5 -6.64 -16.88 -10.17
C PHE A 5 -7.30 -18.22 -9.83
N THR A 6 -7.43 -18.57 -8.55
CA THR A 6 -8.25 -19.73 -8.16
C THR A 6 -9.74 -19.38 -8.13
N LEU A 7 -10.11 -18.09 -8.02
CA LEU A 7 -11.52 -17.68 -7.97
C LEU A 7 -12.30 -18.06 -9.24
N PRO A 8 -11.78 -17.79 -10.47
CA PRO A 8 -12.46 -18.23 -11.69
C PRO A 8 -12.59 -19.75 -11.79
N LEU A 9 -11.59 -20.51 -11.31
CA LEU A 9 -11.62 -21.97 -11.30
C LEU A 9 -12.80 -22.49 -10.48
N PHE A 10 -12.96 -22.01 -9.24
CA PHE A 10 -14.08 -22.41 -8.38
C PHE A 10 -15.43 -21.89 -8.89
N ARG A 11 -15.46 -20.68 -9.46
CA ARG A 11 -16.72 -20.12 -9.98
C ARG A 11 -17.21 -20.83 -11.24
N TRP A 12 -16.34 -21.05 -12.21
CA TRP A 12 -16.74 -21.50 -13.54
C TRP A 12 -16.66 -23.01 -13.71
N LEU A 13 -15.68 -23.70 -13.10
CA LEU A 13 -15.60 -25.16 -13.21
C LEU A 13 -16.38 -25.88 -12.10
N ALA A 14 -16.36 -25.34 -10.87
CA ALA A 14 -17.06 -25.95 -9.73
C ALA A 14 -18.43 -25.33 -9.41
N GLY A 15 -18.84 -24.28 -10.12
CA GLY A 15 -20.15 -23.63 -9.94
C GLY A 15 -20.34 -22.90 -8.59
N CYS A 16 -19.27 -22.71 -7.82
CA CYS A 16 -19.35 -22.14 -6.47
C CYS A 16 -19.71 -20.65 -6.47
N ASN A 17 -20.19 -20.17 -5.32
CA ASN A 17 -20.21 -18.73 -5.03
C ASN A 17 -18.85 -18.35 -4.45
N VAL A 18 -18.15 -17.41 -5.09
CA VAL A 18 -16.83 -16.96 -4.62
C VAL A 18 -16.90 -15.50 -4.17
N ALA A 19 -16.18 -15.20 -3.11
CA ALA A 19 -15.99 -13.85 -2.58
C ALA A 19 -14.51 -13.67 -2.22
N CYS A 20 -14.02 -12.43 -2.22
CA CYS A 20 -12.63 -12.15 -1.90
C CYS A 20 -12.48 -10.90 -1.03
N TYR A 21 -11.42 -10.89 -0.21
CA TYR A 21 -10.98 -9.73 0.56
C TYR A 21 -9.58 -9.33 0.11
N VAL A 22 -9.46 -8.20 -0.57
CA VAL A 22 -8.21 -7.73 -1.18
C VAL A 22 -7.57 -6.68 -0.27
N HIS A 23 -6.39 -7.02 0.26
CA HIS A 23 -5.56 -6.09 1.05
C HIS A 23 -4.59 -5.27 0.19
N TYR A 24 -4.00 -5.92 -0.81
CA TYR A 24 -3.10 -5.30 -1.78
C TYR A 24 -3.34 -5.97 -3.13
N PRO A 25 -3.62 -5.20 -4.20
CA PRO A 25 -3.77 -5.76 -5.53
C PRO A 25 -2.45 -6.42 -5.99
N VAL A 26 -2.55 -7.52 -6.74
CA VAL A 26 -1.36 -8.17 -7.31
C VAL A 26 -0.71 -7.30 -8.38
N ILE A 27 -1.54 -6.57 -9.13
CA ILE A 27 -1.14 -5.49 -10.04
C ILE A 27 -2.03 -4.28 -9.78
N SER A 28 -1.48 -3.08 -9.88
CA SER A 28 -2.22 -1.83 -9.72
C SER A 28 -2.06 -0.93 -10.96
N ARG A 29 -2.97 0.03 -11.15
CA ARG A 29 -2.83 1.06 -12.20
C ARG A 29 -1.55 1.88 -12.02
N GLU A 30 -1.14 2.13 -10.78
CA GLU A 30 0.12 2.83 -10.49
C GLU A 30 1.33 2.04 -10.98
N MET A 31 1.35 0.71 -10.78
CA MET A 31 2.43 -0.13 -11.30
C MET A 31 2.54 -0.07 -12.83
N ILE A 32 1.39 -0.03 -13.53
CA ILE A 32 1.35 0.12 -14.99
C ILE A 32 1.87 1.49 -15.41
N LYS A 33 1.40 2.57 -14.77
CA LYS A 33 1.84 3.95 -15.04
C LYS A 33 3.32 4.16 -14.78
N LEU A 34 3.88 3.56 -13.73
CA LEU A 34 5.31 3.66 -13.41
C LEU A 34 6.20 3.04 -14.49
N VAL A 35 5.77 1.92 -15.08
CA VAL A 35 6.47 1.32 -16.23
C VAL A 35 6.30 2.18 -17.46
N GLU A 36 5.10 2.70 -17.71
CA GLU A 36 4.80 3.59 -18.84
C GLU A 36 5.63 4.88 -18.80
N SER A 37 5.83 5.46 -17.62
CA SER A 37 6.67 6.65 -17.43
C SER A 37 8.17 6.35 -17.44
N SER A 38 8.58 5.08 -17.56
CA SER A 38 9.99 4.65 -17.50
C SER A 38 10.73 5.15 -16.25
N GLU A 39 10.02 5.30 -15.13
CA GLU A 39 10.61 5.79 -13.87
C GLU A 39 11.22 4.61 -13.09
N PRO A 40 12.49 4.69 -12.67
CA PRO A 40 13.10 3.68 -11.84
C PRO A 40 12.48 3.69 -10.43
N SER A 41 12.07 2.52 -9.95
CA SER A 41 11.45 2.35 -8.63
C SER A 41 11.74 0.97 -8.07
N TYR A 42 11.35 0.70 -6.82
CA TYR A 42 11.51 -0.62 -6.20
C TYR A 42 10.79 -1.74 -6.99
N ASN A 43 9.73 -1.40 -7.73
CA ASN A 43 8.98 -2.30 -8.61
C ASN A 43 9.32 -2.14 -10.12
N ASN A 44 10.24 -1.23 -10.46
CA ASN A 44 10.70 -0.99 -11.83
C ASN A 44 12.21 -0.82 -11.89
N ALA A 45 12.92 -1.92 -12.11
CA ALA A 45 14.38 -1.95 -12.10
C ALA A 45 14.97 -0.95 -13.11
N GLN A 46 16.08 -0.32 -12.73
CA GLN A 46 16.70 0.76 -13.50
C GLN A 46 17.11 0.34 -14.92
N TRP A 47 17.52 -0.91 -15.11
CA TRP A 47 17.89 -1.43 -16.44
C TRP A 47 16.69 -1.62 -17.37
N ILE A 48 15.49 -1.85 -16.81
CA ILE A 48 14.23 -1.88 -17.58
C ILE A 48 13.88 -0.45 -17.95
N ALA A 49 13.82 0.45 -16.96
CA ALA A 49 13.49 1.86 -17.13
C ALA A 49 14.36 2.57 -18.20
N LYS A 50 15.66 2.23 -18.28
CA LYS A 50 16.59 2.83 -19.25
C LYS A 50 16.45 2.28 -20.68
N ASN A 51 15.79 1.15 -20.88
CA ASN A 51 15.72 0.49 -22.18
C ASN A 51 14.28 0.41 -22.69
N ARG A 52 14.01 1.13 -23.78
CA ARG A 52 12.67 1.23 -24.39
C ARG A 52 12.08 -0.12 -24.77
N PHE A 53 12.90 -1.07 -25.23
CA PHE A 53 12.44 -2.41 -25.58
C PHE A 53 11.96 -3.18 -24.34
N PHE A 54 12.79 -3.23 -23.28
CA PHE A 54 12.41 -3.92 -22.04
C PHE A 54 11.23 -3.26 -21.33
N THR A 55 11.15 -1.93 -21.32
CA THR A 55 9.96 -1.20 -20.84
C THR A 55 8.71 -1.60 -21.61
N TYR A 56 8.79 -1.62 -22.95
CA TYR A 56 7.65 -2.01 -23.79
C TYR A 56 7.20 -3.46 -23.51
N CYS A 57 8.14 -4.41 -23.47
CA CYS A 57 7.84 -5.80 -23.13
C CYS A 57 7.17 -5.93 -21.76
N LYS A 58 7.69 -5.24 -20.74
CA LYS A 58 7.11 -5.24 -19.40
C LYS A 58 5.72 -4.61 -19.37
N LEU A 59 5.50 -3.54 -20.12
CA LEU A 59 4.20 -2.87 -20.20
C LEU A 59 3.15 -3.79 -20.84
N VAL A 60 3.49 -4.47 -21.94
CA VAL A 60 2.62 -5.47 -22.57
C VAL A 60 2.30 -6.61 -21.58
N TYR A 61 3.32 -7.14 -20.90
CA TYR A 61 3.13 -8.16 -19.87
C TYR A 61 2.17 -7.70 -18.76
N TYR A 62 2.35 -6.49 -18.22
CA TYR A 62 1.48 -5.93 -17.19
C TYR A 62 0.05 -5.72 -17.67
N ARG A 63 -0.16 -5.25 -18.90
CA ARG A 63 -1.50 -5.09 -19.49
C ARG A 63 -2.20 -6.43 -19.66
N ILE A 64 -1.51 -7.44 -20.18
CA ILE A 64 -2.04 -8.81 -20.30
C ILE A 64 -2.37 -9.38 -18.91
N PHE A 65 -1.47 -9.22 -17.95
CA PHE A 65 -1.67 -9.68 -16.58
C PHE A 65 -2.89 -9.00 -15.92
N ALA A 66 -3.07 -7.69 -16.13
CA ALA A 66 -4.23 -6.95 -15.64
C ALA A 66 -5.56 -7.47 -16.23
N ILE A 67 -5.58 -7.83 -17.51
CA ILE A 67 -6.75 -8.45 -18.16
C ILE A 67 -7.07 -9.81 -17.51
N PHE A 68 -6.08 -10.68 -17.28
CA PHE A 68 -6.36 -11.94 -16.58
C PHE A 68 -6.77 -11.72 -15.13
N TYR A 69 -6.20 -10.71 -14.47
CA TYR A 69 -6.53 -10.37 -13.10
C TYR A 69 -7.98 -9.89 -12.97
N SER A 70 -8.52 -9.17 -13.96
CA SER A 70 -9.92 -8.73 -13.95
C SER A 70 -10.92 -9.88 -13.93
N LEU A 71 -10.59 -11.04 -14.49
CA LEU A 71 -11.42 -12.25 -14.43
C LEU A 71 -11.69 -12.68 -12.97
N SER A 72 -10.72 -12.46 -12.09
CA SER A 72 -10.85 -12.74 -10.65
C SER A 72 -11.93 -11.86 -10.00
N GLY A 73 -12.03 -10.60 -10.41
CA GLY A 73 -13.11 -9.69 -10.00
C GLY A 73 -14.45 -10.06 -10.62
N ILE A 74 -14.48 -10.27 -11.94
CA ILE A 74 -15.70 -10.58 -12.70
C ILE A 74 -16.40 -11.85 -12.16
N CYS A 75 -15.64 -12.86 -11.75
CA CYS A 75 -16.20 -14.10 -11.21
C CYS A 75 -16.68 -13.98 -9.76
N SER A 76 -16.21 -12.98 -9.01
CA SER A 76 -16.52 -12.79 -7.59
C SER A 76 -17.91 -12.19 -7.39
N LYS A 77 -18.72 -12.77 -6.51
CA LYS A 77 -20.04 -12.22 -6.16
C LYS A 77 -19.95 -11.03 -5.22
N VAL A 78 -19.00 -11.07 -4.30
CA VAL A 78 -18.74 -9.99 -3.33
C VAL A 78 -17.25 -9.78 -3.26
N ILE A 79 -16.83 -8.53 -3.40
CA ILE A 79 -15.43 -8.11 -3.30
C ILE A 79 -15.34 -7.14 -2.14
N MET A 80 -14.49 -7.45 -1.18
CA MET A 80 -14.20 -6.57 -0.05
C MET A 80 -12.79 -6.02 -0.22
N VAL A 81 -12.58 -4.75 0.11
CA VAL A 81 -11.27 -4.08 0.02
C VAL A 81 -10.96 -3.33 1.31
N ASN A 82 -9.69 -3.33 1.72
CA ASN A 82 -9.25 -2.81 3.01
C ASN A 82 -9.09 -1.28 3.11
N GLY A 83 -9.24 -0.57 1.99
CA GLY A 83 -8.94 0.87 1.92
C GLY A 83 -9.36 1.47 0.59
N THR A 84 -9.50 2.80 0.57
CA THR A 84 -9.90 3.57 -0.62
C THR A 84 -8.91 3.41 -1.76
N TRP A 85 -7.60 3.47 -1.47
CA TRP A 85 -6.56 3.24 -2.47
C TRP A 85 -6.70 1.86 -3.16
N THR A 86 -6.92 0.81 -2.37
CA THR A 86 -7.14 -0.56 -2.91
C THR A 86 -8.43 -0.63 -3.73
N ARG A 87 -9.51 0.01 -3.25
CA ARG A 87 -10.79 0.09 -3.97
C ARG A 87 -10.62 0.71 -5.34
N ASP A 88 -9.99 1.87 -5.42
CA ASP A 88 -9.86 2.63 -6.66
C ASP A 88 -9.01 1.88 -7.70
N HIS A 89 -8.03 1.11 -7.26
CA HIS A 89 -7.28 0.23 -8.15
C HIS A 89 -8.10 -0.97 -8.61
N ILE A 90 -8.80 -1.64 -7.70
CA ILE A 90 -9.60 -2.81 -8.01
C ILE A 90 -10.75 -2.45 -8.94
N VAL A 91 -11.52 -1.42 -8.63
CA VAL A 91 -12.66 -0.97 -9.46
C VAL A 91 -12.19 -0.64 -10.88
N ALA A 92 -11.07 0.07 -11.01
CA ALA A 92 -10.61 0.47 -12.32
C ALA A 92 -9.90 -0.63 -13.13
N LEU A 93 -9.36 -1.66 -12.47
CA LEU A 93 -8.78 -2.82 -13.16
C LEU A 93 -9.83 -3.87 -13.49
N TRP A 94 -10.79 -4.07 -12.59
CA TRP A 94 -11.75 -5.17 -12.67
C TRP A 94 -13.11 -4.75 -13.25
N GLY A 95 -13.47 -3.46 -13.17
CA GLY A 95 -14.71 -2.93 -13.73
C GLY A 95 -15.98 -3.36 -12.98
N VAL A 96 -15.89 -3.62 -11.67
CA VAL A 96 -16.96 -4.24 -10.86
C VAL A 96 -17.29 -3.42 -9.61
N ASP A 97 -17.59 -2.14 -9.81
CA ASP A 97 -17.90 -1.20 -8.70
C ASP A 97 -19.15 -1.59 -7.91
N ASP A 98 -20.16 -2.11 -8.62
CA ASP A 98 -21.48 -2.52 -8.13
C ASP A 98 -21.44 -3.57 -7.00
N ARG A 99 -20.33 -4.31 -6.90
CA ARG A 99 -20.14 -5.40 -5.93
C ARG A 99 -18.82 -5.30 -5.17
N THR A 100 -18.19 -4.12 -5.19
CA THR A 100 -16.96 -3.83 -4.46
C THR A 100 -17.23 -2.96 -3.23
N TYR A 101 -17.03 -3.53 -2.05
CA TYR A 101 -17.35 -2.94 -0.76
C TYR A 101 -16.09 -2.60 0.03
N LEU A 102 -16.05 -1.38 0.56
CA LEU A 102 -14.97 -0.93 1.44
C LEU A 102 -15.19 -1.47 2.85
N VAL A 103 -14.28 -2.34 3.31
CA VAL A 103 -14.32 -2.97 4.62
C VAL A 103 -12.95 -2.82 5.25
N TYR A 104 -12.79 -1.87 6.16
CA TYR A 104 -11.53 -1.68 6.87
C TYR A 104 -11.24 -2.88 7.78
N PRO A 105 -9.97 -3.32 7.90
CA PRO A 105 -9.62 -4.41 8.80
C PRO A 105 -9.92 -3.98 10.24
N PRO A 106 -10.52 -4.87 11.06
CA PRO A 106 -10.77 -4.55 12.45
C PRO A 106 -9.43 -4.34 13.19
N CYS A 107 -9.40 -3.37 14.09
CA CYS A 107 -8.26 -3.12 14.97
C CYS A 107 -8.77 -3.09 16.41
N ASN A 108 -8.37 -4.07 17.23
CA ASN A 108 -8.68 -4.04 18.65
C ASN A 108 -7.76 -3.01 19.34
N VAL A 109 -8.36 -1.98 19.92
CA VAL A 109 -7.66 -0.89 20.61
C VAL A 109 -7.94 -0.86 22.11
N ASP A 110 -8.65 -1.84 22.66
CA ASP A 110 -9.13 -1.82 24.05
C ASP A 110 -7.97 -1.64 25.04
N ASN A 111 -6.87 -2.36 24.82
CA ASN A 111 -5.68 -2.27 25.66
C ASN A 111 -4.98 -0.91 25.50
N LEU A 112 -4.99 -0.33 24.29
CA LEU A 112 -4.35 0.97 24.04
C LEU A 112 -5.13 2.11 24.70
N LEU A 113 -6.46 2.05 24.67
CA LEU A 113 -7.34 3.05 25.30
C LEU A 113 -7.24 3.04 26.84
N ARG A 114 -6.82 1.92 27.44
CA ARG A 114 -6.59 1.82 28.90
C ARG A 114 -5.26 2.41 29.36
N ILE A 115 -4.36 2.77 28.44
CA ILE A 115 -3.06 3.34 28.78
C ILE A 115 -3.25 4.80 29.19
N ASN A 116 -2.92 5.12 30.43
CA ASN A 116 -2.83 6.51 30.90
C ASN A 116 -1.60 7.18 30.27
N SER A 117 -1.82 7.97 29.22
CA SER A 117 -0.75 8.70 28.53
C SER A 117 -0.12 9.77 29.44
N LYS A 118 1.21 9.75 29.54
CA LYS A 118 2.01 10.79 30.22
C LYS A 118 2.64 11.80 29.25
N ALA A 119 2.33 11.70 27.95
CA ALA A 119 3.00 12.48 26.91
C ALA A 119 2.88 14.00 27.14
N GLU A 120 1.68 14.48 27.47
CA GLU A 120 1.43 15.91 27.74
C GLU A 120 2.22 16.41 28.96
N LYS A 121 2.31 15.60 30.02
CA LYS A 121 3.07 15.95 31.22
C LYS A 121 4.56 16.05 30.90
N LEU A 122 5.10 15.06 30.20
CA LEU A 122 6.51 15.03 29.78
C LEU A 122 6.85 16.21 28.85
N LEU A 123 5.94 16.59 27.96
CA LEU A 123 6.13 17.73 27.07
C LEU A 123 6.15 19.06 27.83
N ARG A 124 5.22 19.28 28.76
CA ARG A 124 5.12 20.54 29.51
C ARG A 124 6.21 20.71 30.56
N GLU A 125 6.46 19.68 31.37
CA GLU A 125 7.35 19.76 32.52
C GLU A 125 8.81 19.48 32.16
N GLU A 126 9.06 18.52 31.26
CA GLU A 126 10.43 18.09 30.91
C GLU A 126 10.88 18.58 29.53
N ARG A 127 10.00 19.26 28.77
CA ARG A 127 10.21 19.61 27.35
C ARG A 127 10.62 18.39 26.51
N ARG A 128 10.11 17.21 26.86
CA ARG A 128 10.51 15.94 26.26
C ARG A 128 9.57 15.53 25.13
N VAL A 129 10.13 15.25 23.96
CA VAL A 129 9.43 14.78 22.77
C VAL A 129 9.94 13.40 22.40
N GLN A 130 9.06 12.39 22.52
CA GLN A 130 9.38 11.03 22.09
C GLN A 130 8.74 10.75 20.73
N MET A 131 9.57 10.46 19.73
CA MET A 131 9.12 10.03 18.41
C MET A 131 9.40 8.53 18.27
N LEU A 132 8.38 7.78 17.86
CA LEU A 132 8.48 6.35 17.65
C LEU A 132 8.03 6.03 16.22
N SER A 133 8.94 5.44 15.44
CA SER A 133 8.63 4.92 14.11
C SER A 133 8.58 3.40 14.17
N ILE A 134 7.42 2.82 13.83
CA ILE A 134 7.18 1.38 13.83
C ILE A 134 6.79 0.95 12.42
N GLY A 135 7.57 0.06 11.83
CA GLY A 135 7.29 -0.48 10.50
C GLY A 135 8.21 -1.63 10.16
N GLN A 136 7.79 -2.46 9.20
CA GLN A 136 8.69 -3.46 8.60
C GLN A 136 9.74 -2.74 7.76
N ILE A 137 11.00 -3.19 7.82
CA ILE A 137 12.09 -2.65 7.00
C ILE A 137 11.85 -3.04 5.54
N ARG A 138 11.25 -2.11 4.79
CA ARG A 138 10.97 -2.26 3.36
C ARG A 138 11.25 -0.94 2.62
N PRO A 139 11.67 -0.99 1.34
CA PRO A 139 12.00 0.20 0.57
C PRO A 139 10.88 1.24 0.53
N GLU A 140 9.63 0.82 0.35
CA GLU A 140 8.46 1.70 0.25
C GLU A 140 8.14 2.45 1.55
N LYS A 141 8.69 2.03 2.70
CA LYS A 141 8.52 2.72 3.99
C LYS A 141 9.53 3.84 4.20
N ASP A 142 10.55 3.94 3.33
CA ASP A 142 11.58 4.98 3.30
C ASP A 142 12.06 5.46 4.68
N HIS A 143 12.56 4.51 5.49
CA HIS A 143 13.11 4.80 6.81
C HIS A 143 14.30 5.78 6.74
N ARG A 144 15.00 5.83 5.60
CA ARG A 144 16.10 6.77 5.38
C ARG A 144 15.60 8.21 5.39
N LEU A 145 14.51 8.50 4.70
CA LEU A 145 13.90 9.84 4.72
C LEU A 145 13.53 10.28 6.14
N GLN A 146 13.02 9.36 6.97
CA GLN A 146 12.69 9.66 8.37
C GLN A 146 13.93 10.07 9.18
N ILE A 147 15.07 9.39 8.99
CA ILE A 147 16.33 9.74 9.64
C ILE A 147 16.85 11.09 9.12
N CYS A 148 16.80 11.33 7.80
CA CYS A 148 17.19 12.61 7.21
C CYS A 148 16.34 13.76 7.75
N PHE A 149 15.03 13.55 7.90
CA PHE A 149 14.12 14.50 8.51
C PHE A 149 14.52 14.81 9.96
N LEU A 150 14.80 13.80 10.78
CA LEU A 150 15.23 13.98 12.17
C LEU A 150 16.58 14.73 12.27
N ALA A 151 17.50 14.45 11.35
CA ALA A 151 18.78 15.14 11.27
C ALA A 151 18.60 16.64 10.95
N GLU A 152 17.70 16.96 10.01
CA GLU A 152 17.38 18.34 9.65
C GLU A 152 16.62 19.07 10.76
N LEU A 153 15.65 18.39 11.39
CA LEU A 153 14.93 18.91 12.55
C LEU A 153 15.90 19.28 13.68
N LYS A 154 16.86 18.42 13.99
CA LYS A 154 17.89 18.69 15.01
C LYS A 154 18.69 19.96 14.70
N LYS A 155 19.09 20.18 13.44
CA LYS A 155 19.81 21.40 13.04
C LYS A 155 18.97 22.65 13.26
N ARG A 156 17.69 22.62 12.92
CA ARG A 156 16.77 23.74 13.13
C ARG A 156 16.56 24.06 14.60
N LEU A 157 16.36 23.04 15.44
CA LEU A 157 16.22 23.22 16.89
C LEU A 157 17.46 23.89 17.51
N LEU A 158 18.67 23.48 17.09
CA LEU A 158 19.91 24.11 17.54
C LEU A 158 20.03 25.57 17.05
N LYS A 159 19.66 25.84 15.80
CA LYS A 159 19.70 27.20 15.23
C LYS A 159 18.75 28.16 15.94
N GLU A 160 17.57 27.68 16.32
CA GLU A 160 16.55 28.47 17.03
C GLU A 160 16.72 28.45 18.57
N ASN A 161 17.77 27.79 19.06
CA ASN A 161 18.09 27.65 20.48
C ASN A 161 16.94 27.04 21.30
N LEU A 162 16.18 26.12 20.69
CA LEU A 162 15.04 25.44 21.30
C LEU A 162 15.52 24.18 22.03
N ASN A 163 15.48 24.23 23.36
CA ASN A 163 15.92 23.13 24.22
C ASN A 163 14.79 22.13 24.48
N TYR A 164 14.52 21.24 23.52
CA TYR A 164 13.66 20.07 23.68
C TYR A 164 14.52 18.81 23.88
N LYS A 165 14.06 17.90 24.73
CA LYS A 165 14.70 16.62 25.05
C LYS A 165 14.11 15.46 24.27
#